data_AF-A0A7C7I5U9-F1
#
_entry.id   AF-A0A7C7I5U9-F1
#
_cell.length_a   1.000
_cell.length_b   1.000
_cell.length_c   1.000
_cell.angle_alpha   90.00
_cell.angle_beta   90.00
_cell.angle_gamma   90.00
#
_symmetry.space_group_name_H-M   'P 1'
#
loop_
_entity.id
_entity.type
_entity.pdbx_description
1 polymer ?
#
loop_
_entity_poly.entity_id
_entity_poly.type
_entity_poly.pdbx_seq_one_letter_code
_entity_poly.pdbx_strand_id
1 'polypeptide(L)'
;MADYRTLLKLLFFIPFILLGQIEKQVRDDNPGLFKNQRLYHAPPKPLFKERAHNLDFITDIPGDSVLSAALFFKTNFMAYYQEFPLEGIQGLYRFTYDPKTYPGTHLQYYFVIKTKKELHGTPVNDQGELTPIDKLLVDPVQYFKQQARLNQ
;
A
#
# COMPACT_ATOMS: atom_id res chain seq x y z
N MET A 1 10.16 51.10 -0.75
CA MET A 1 11.39 50.30 -0.66
C MET A 1 11.12 49.20 0.37
N ALA A 2 10.74 48.00 -0.09
CA ALA A 2 10.39 46.90 0.81
C ALA A 2 11.68 46.31 1.40
N ASP A 3 11.72 46.15 2.72
CA ASP A 3 12.89 45.66 3.46
C ASP A 3 13.17 44.19 3.09
N TYR A 4 14.27 43.96 2.38
CA TYR A 4 14.69 42.66 1.87
C TYR A 4 14.96 41.64 2.99
N ARG A 5 15.17 42.11 4.24
CA ARG A 5 15.36 41.26 5.41
C ARG A 5 14.09 40.55 5.86
N THR A 6 12.91 41.11 5.57
CA THR A 6 11.62 40.51 5.93
C THR A 6 11.20 39.44 4.92
N LEU A 7 11.53 39.65 3.63
CA LEU A 7 11.28 38.69 2.54
C LEU A 7 12.16 37.43 2.65
N LEU A 8 13.41 37.55 3.09
CA LEU A 8 14.31 36.41 3.26
C LEU A 8 13.90 35.48 4.41
N LYS A 9 13.27 36.03 5.47
CA LYS A 9 12.76 35.25 6.60
C LYS A 9 11.53 34.42 6.23
N LEU A 10 10.71 34.88 5.27
CA LEU A 10 9.58 34.10 4.76
C LEU A 10 10.03 32.84 4.01
N LEU A 11 11.18 32.90 3.33
CA LEU A 11 11.71 31.77 2.56
C LEU A 11 12.12 30.57 3.44
N PHE A 12 12.49 30.83 4.71
CA PHE A 12 12.93 29.79 5.65
C PHE A 12 11.78 29.05 6.36
N PHE A 13 10.54 29.53 6.28
CA PHE A 13 9.38 28.86 6.89
C PHE A 13 8.64 27.90 5.94
N ILE A 14 8.97 27.91 4.65
CA ILE A 14 8.28 27.11 3.64
C ILE A 14 8.62 25.60 3.66
N PRO A 15 9.75 25.07 4.19
CA PRO A 15 10.00 23.63 4.07
C PRO A 15 9.25 22.77 5.11
N PHE A 16 8.58 23.35 6.12
CA PHE A 16 7.88 22.55 7.14
C PHE A 16 6.47 22.11 6.74
N ILE A 17 5.83 22.78 5.79
CA ILE A 17 4.44 22.45 5.39
C ILE A 17 4.40 21.22 4.46
N LEU A 18 5.52 20.85 3.83
CA LEU A 18 5.58 19.69 2.91
C LEU A 18 5.79 18.34 3.62
N LEU A 19 6.17 18.32 4.90
CA LEU A 19 6.33 17.07 5.67
C LEU A 19 5.00 16.58 6.29
N GLY A 20 3.92 17.35 6.13
CA GLY A 20 2.61 17.11 6.74
C GLY A 20 1.59 16.38 5.87
N GLN A 21 1.94 15.90 4.67
CA GLN A 21 1.09 14.95 3.94
C GLN A 21 1.20 13.56 4.57
N ILE A 22 0.78 13.46 5.83
CA ILE A 22 0.27 12.20 6.35
C ILE A 22 -0.95 11.93 5.47
N GLU A 23 -0.87 10.93 4.58
CA GLU A 23 -2.06 10.37 3.94
C GLU A 23 -3.02 9.93 5.05
N LYS A 24 -3.90 10.83 5.48
CA LYS A 24 -5.24 10.45 5.94
C LYS A 24 -6.00 10.00 4.70
N GLN A 25 -5.56 8.89 4.10
CA GLN A 25 -6.50 8.03 3.41
C GLN A 25 -7.38 7.45 4.51
N VAL A 26 -8.42 8.19 4.89
CA VAL A 26 -9.56 7.63 5.63
C VAL A 26 -10.29 6.77 4.61
N ARG A 27 -9.70 5.61 4.31
CA ARG A 27 -10.42 4.53 3.68
C ARG A 27 -11.37 4.05 4.75
N ASP A 28 -12.67 4.10 4.47
CA ASP A 28 -13.63 3.39 5.29
C ASP A 28 -13.31 1.90 5.11
N ASP A 29 -12.68 1.31 6.13
CA ASP A 29 -12.31 -0.10 6.15
C ASP A 29 -13.57 -0.99 6.35
N ASN A 30 -14.79 -0.43 6.32
CA ASN A 30 -16.04 -1.17 6.38
C ASN A 30 -16.24 -2.04 5.13
N PRO A 31 -16.14 -3.38 5.24
CA PRO A 31 -16.28 -4.28 4.11
C PRO A 31 -17.71 -4.32 3.54
N GLY A 32 -18.70 -3.75 4.24
CA GLY A 32 -20.10 -3.71 3.82
C GLY A 32 -20.42 -2.71 2.71
N LEU A 33 -19.51 -1.80 2.36
CA LEU A 33 -19.73 -0.78 1.31
C LEU A 33 -19.47 -1.31 -0.11
N PHE A 34 -18.70 -2.39 -0.27
CA PHE A 34 -18.30 -2.93 -1.57
C PHE A 34 -19.04 -4.25 -1.84
N LYS A 35 -20.34 -4.18 -2.13
CA LYS A 35 -21.25 -5.34 -2.21
C LYS A 35 -20.85 -6.47 -3.18
N ASN A 36 -19.82 -6.29 -4.02
CA ASN A 36 -19.36 -7.27 -5.00
C ASN A 36 -17.83 -7.54 -4.94
N GLN A 37 -17.11 -7.07 -3.91
CA GLN A 37 -15.68 -7.32 -3.81
C GLN A 37 -15.41 -8.71 -3.21
N ARG A 38 -14.94 -9.65 -4.05
CA ARG A 38 -14.62 -11.04 -3.65
C ARG A 38 -13.24 -11.22 -3.01
N LEU A 39 -12.41 -10.17 -3.05
CA LEU A 39 -11.02 -10.20 -2.58
C LEU A 39 -10.82 -9.10 -1.56
N TYR A 40 -10.57 -9.49 -0.31
CA TYR A 40 -10.28 -8.56 0.76
C TYR A 40 -8.76 -8.49 0.98
N HIS A 41 -8.23 -7.26 0.98
CA HIS A 41 -6.84 -6.97 1.27
C HIS A 41 -6.75 -5.80 2.23
N ALA A 42 -6.03 -5.99 3.32
CA ALA A 42 -5.64 -4.92 4.23
C ALA A 42 -4.10 -4.81 4.23
N PRO A 43 -3.53 -3.70 3.72
CA PRO A 43 -2.09 -3.49 3.78
C PRO A 43 -1.60 -3.50 5.24
N PRO A 44 -0.39 -4.02 5.53
CA PRO A 44 0.26 -3.81 6.82
C PRO A 44 0.37 -2.30 7.13
N LYS A 45 0.03 -1.92 8.36
CA LYS A 45 0.08 -0.52 8.81
C LYS A 45 0.92 -0.42 10.10
N PRO A 46 2.10 0.24 10.09
CA PRO A 46 2.80 0.82 8.94
C PRO A 46 3.62 -0.23 8.15
N LEU A 47 3.90 0.07 6.88
CA LEU A 47 4.94 -0.62 6.11
C LEU A 47 6.30 -0.01 6.47
N PHE A 48 7.08 -0.72 7.28
CA PHE A 48 8.42 -0.27 7.66
C PHE A 48 9.47 -0.56 6.58
N LYS A 49 10.40 0.38 6.37
CA LYS A 49 11.63 0.11 5.62
C LYS A 49 12.47 -0.93 6.34
N GLU A 50 13.29 -1.68 5.60
CA GLU A 50 14.25 -2.67 6.13
C GLU A 50 13.63 -3.83 6.94
N ARG A 51 12.30 -3.98 6.89
CA ARG A 51 11.55 -5.10 7.48
C ARG A 51 10.79 -5.85 6.40
N ALA A 52 10.72 -7.17 6.55
CA ALA A 52 9.87 -8.00 5.72
C ALA A 52 8.40 -7.84 6.13
N HIS A 53 7.50 -7.91 5.15
CA HIS A 53 6.06 -7.77 5.35
C HIS A 53 5.30 -8.80 4.54
N ASN A 54 4.25 -9.37 5.14
CA ASN A 54 3.31 -10.22 4.41
C ASN A 54 2.28 -9.33 3.73
N LEU A 55 2.17 -9.47 2.41
CA LEU A 55 1.14 -8.85 1.60
C LEU A 55 0.11 -9.93 1.28
N ASP A 56 -1.03 -9.85 1.97
CA ASP A 56 -2.03 -10.92 1.97
C ASP A 56 -3.34 -10.46 1.37
N PHE A 57 -3.99 -11.29 0.57
CA PHE A 57 -5.42 -11.15 0.35
C PHE A 57 -6.15 -12.43 0.75
N ILE A 58 -7.38 -12.27 1.19
CA ILE A 58 -8.29 -13.37 1.47
C ILE A 58 -9.46 -13.33 0.50
N THR A 59 -9.97 -14.51 0.15
CA THR A 59 -11.15 -14.65 -0.69
C THR A 59 -11.98 -15.84 -0.22
N ASP A 60 -13.27 -15.73 -0.45
CA ASP A 60 -14.27 -16.78 -0.31
C ASP A 60 -14.55 -17.49 -1.63
N ILE A 61 -13.78 -17.21 -2.70
CA ILE A 61 -13.83 -17.96 -3.96
C ILE A 61 -13.40 -19.41 -3.68
N PRO A 62 -14.21 -20.43 -4.04
CA PRO A 62 -13.84 -21.82 -3.87
C PRO A 62 -12.51 -22.14 -4.57
N GLY A 63 -11.60 -22.84 -3.88
CA GLY A 63 -10.26 -23.10 -4.40
C GLY A 63 -10.24 -23.89 -5.71
N ASP A 64 -11.20 -24.78 -5.93
CA ASP A 64 -11.40 -25.53 -7.18
C ASP A 64 -11.88 -24.67 -8.37
N SER A 65 -12.32 -23.44 -8.09
CA SER A 65 -12.75 -22.45 -9.07
C SER A 65 -11.62 -21.49 -9.48
N VAL A 66 -10.50 -21.49 -8.76
CA VAL A 66 -9.35 -20.63 -9.01
C VAL A 66 -8.45 -21.26 -10.08
N LEU A 67 -8.21 -20.53 -11.16
CA LEU A 67 -7.26 -20.94 -12.20
C LEU A 67 -5.85 -20.41 -11.93
N SER A 68 -5.75 -19.16 -11.46
CA SER A 68 -4.49 -18.57 -11.04
C SER A 68 -4.72 -17.39 -10.10
N ALA A 69 -3.71 -17.09 -9.29
CA ALA A 69 -3.63 -15.87 -8.50
C ALA A 69 -2.24 -15.28 -8.67
N ALA A 70 -2.14 -13.96 -8.71
CA ALA A 70 -0.87 -13.26 -8.84
C ALA A 70 -0.86 -11.93 -8.09
N LEU A 71 0.33 -11.54 -7.65
CA LEU A 71 0.67 -10.20 -7.22
C LEU A 71 1.38 -9.49 -8.38
N PHE A 72 0.91 -8.30 -8.73
CA PHE A 72 1.66 -7.37 -9.56
C PHE A 72 2.33 -6.37 -8.63
N PHE A 73 3.65 -6.37 -8.62
CA PHE A 73 4.46 -5.62 -7.64
C PHE A 73 5.57 -4.84 -8.31
N LYS A 74 5.84 -3.65 -7.79
CA LYS A 74 7.07 -2.93 -8.06
C LYS A 74 7.47 -2.04 -6.88
N THR A 75 8.75 -1.73 -6.82
CA THR A 75 9.26 -0.61 -6.03
C THR A 75 9.50 0.60 -6.93
N ASN A 76 9.76 1.76 -6.34
CA ASN A 76 10.19 2.94 -7.09
C ASN A 76 11.56 2.79 -7.79
N PHE A 77 12.30 1.71 -7.55
CA PHE A 77 13.55 1.39 -8.27
C PHE A 77 13.32 0.54 -9.52
N MET A 78 12.10 0.05 -9.73
CA MET A 78 11.73 -0.79 -10.86
C MET A 78 10.95 0.02 -11.89
N ALA A 79 11.28 -0.16 -13.18
CA ALA A 79 10.60 0.55 -14.26
C ALA A 79 9.15 0.05 -14.47
N TYR A 80 8.92 -1.25 -14.28
CA TYR A 80 7.65 -1.90 -14.57
C TYR A 80 7.22 -2.82 -13.42
N TYR A 81 5.92 -3.13 -13.38
CA TYR A 81 5.39 -4.19 -12.52
C TYR A 81 5.98 -5.54 -12.91
N GLN A 82 6.34 -6.32 -11.90
CA GLN A 82 6.63 -7.75 -12.04
C GLN A 82 5.45 -8.55 -11.51
N GLU A 83 5.18 -9.68 -12.15
CA GLU A 83 4.13 -10.61 -11.77
C GLU A 83 4.72 -11.75 -10.94
N PHE A 84 4.11 -12.01 -9.79
CA PHE A 84 4.47 -13.09 -8.89
C PHE A 84 3.27 -14.03 -8.72
N PRO A 85 3.37 -15.30 -9.14
CA PRO A 85 2.29 -16.25 -8.92
C PRO A 85 2.13 -16.52 -7.42
N LEU A 86 0.88 -16.69 -6.98
CA LEU A 86 0.53 -16.94 -5.59
C LEU A 86 -0.22 -18.26 -5.45
N GLU A 87 0.20 -19.05 -4.48
CA GLU A 87 -0.53 -20.24 -4.05
C GLU A 87 -1.46 -19.88 -2.89
N GLY A 88 -2.68 -20.42 -2.93
CA GLY A 88 -3.70 -20.17 -1.93
C GLY A 88 -3.87 -21.35 -1.00
N ILE A 89 -3.95 -21.08 0.30
CA ILE A 89 -4.27 -22.09 1.32
C ILE A 89 -5.53 -21.62 2.04
N GLN A 90 -6.63 -22.37 1.88
CA GLN A 90 -7.91 -22.08 2.53
C GLN A 90 -8.40 -20.63 2.29
N GLY A 91 -8.24 -20.13 1.06
CA GLY A 91 -8.66 -18.78 0.67
C GLY A 91 -7.68 -17.67 1.02
N LEU A 92 -6.58 -17.95 1.74
CA LEU A 92 -5.49 -17.01 2.00
C LEU A 92 -4.40 -17.13 0.94
N TYR A 93 -4.03 -16.02 0.33
CA TYR A 93 -2.91 -15.88 -0.60
C TYR A 93 -1.92 -14.87 -0.04
N ARG A 94 -0.63 -15.23 -0.02
CA ARG A 94 0.42 -14.45 0.65
C ARG A 94 1.65 -14.29 -0.23
N PHE A 95 2.15 -13.06 -0.29
CA PHE A 95 3.49 -12.74 -0.76
C PHE A 95 4.31 -12.13 0.38
N THR A 96 5.51 -12.65 0.63
CA THR A 96 6.43 -12.07 1.61
C THR A 96 7.36 -11.09 0.92
N TYR A 97 7.11 -9.81 1.09
CA TYR A 97 8.03 -8.75 0.68
C TYR A 97 9.27 -8.77 1.57
N ASP A 98 10.46 -8.88 0.98
CA ASP A 98 11.75 -8.69 1.65
C ASP A 98 12.50 -7.49 1.02
N PRO A 99 12.79 -6.42 1.78
CA PRO A 99 13.52 -5.25 1.28
C PRO A 99 14.97 -5.54 0.87
N LYS A 100 15.56 -6.67 1.28
CA LYS A 100 16.88 -7.10 0.82
C LYS A 100 16.81 -7.60 -0.63
N THR A 101 15.72 -8.26 -1.00
CA THR A 101 15.51 -8.79 -2.35
C THR A 101 14.92 -7.72 -3.27
N TYR A 102 13.97 -6.94 -2.76
CA TYR A 102 13.26 -5.90 -3.50
C TYR A 102 13.48 -4.53 -2.84
N PRO A 103 14.66 -3.91 -3.06
CA PRO A 103 14.99 -2.64 -2.44
C PRO A 103 14.11 -1.51 -3.00
N GLY A 104 13.83 -0.53 -2.15
CA GLY A 104 13.03 0.63 -2.51
C GLY A 104 12.69 1.49 -1.29
N THR A 105 12.04 2.61 -1.58
CA THR A 105 11.47 3.52 -0.58
C THR A 105 9.95 3.58 -0.67
N HIS A 106 9.37 3.19 -1.82
CA HIS A 106 7.93 3.13 -2.05
C HIS A 106 7.57 1.79 -2.67
N LEU A 107 6.43 1.25 -2.27
CA LEU A 107 5.85 0.03 -2.81
C LEU A 107 4.57 0.35 -3.56
N GLN A 108 4.46 -0.20 -4.78
CA GLN A 108 3.23 -0.22 -5.53
C GLN A 108 2.83 -1.64 -5.87
N TYR A 109 1.58 -2.01 -5.57
CA TYR A 109 1.11 -3.36 -5.87
C TYR A 109 -0.40 -3.52 -5.91
N TYR A 110 -0.84 -4.57 -6.59
CA TYR A 110 -2.22 -5.05 -6.59
C TYR A 110 -2.25 -6.56 -6.82
N PHE A 111 -3.35 -7.20 -6.43
CA PHE A 111 -3.56 -8.63 -6.61
C PHE A 111 -4.61 -8.88 -7.68
N VAL A 112 -4.47 -10.01 -8.36
CA VAL A 112 -5.44 -10.51 -9.33
C VAL A 112 -5.69 -11.98 -9.06
N ILE A 113 -6.95 -12.40 -9.10
CA ILE A 113 -7.34 -13.81 -9.14
C ILE A 113 -8.20 -14.05 -10.38
N LYS A 114 -7.85 -15.11 -11.12
CA LYS A 114 -8.56 -15.56 -12.31
C LYS A 114 -9.36 -16.80 -11.97
N THR A 115 -10.64 -16.77 -12.29
CA THR A 115 -11.52 -17.95 -12.28
C THR A 115 -11.86 -18.37 -13.70
N LYS A 116 -12.66 -19.43 -13.86
CA LYS A 116 -13.13 -19.86 -15.19
C LYS A 116 -14.00 -18.82 -15.91
N LYS A 117 -14.66 -17.92 -15.18
CA LYS A 117 -15.64 -16.97 -15.72
C LYS A 117 -15.23 -15.52 -15.56
N GLU A 118 -14.49 -15.21 -14.51
CA GLU A 118 -14.29 -13.85 -14.04
C GLU A 118 -12.82 -13.59 -13.70
N LEU A 119 -12.44 -12.32 -13.80
CA LEU A 119 -11.16 -11.81 -13.33
C LEU A 119 -11.47 -10.79 -12.24
N HIS A 120 -10.87 -10.96 -11.08
CA HIS A 120 -11.09 -10.05 -9.96
C HIS A 120 -9.76 -9.47 -9.50
N GLY A 121 -9.78 -8.19 -9.12
CA GLY A 121 -8.61 -7.48 -8.61
C GLY A 121 -8.87 -6.85 -7.24
N THR A 122 -7.80 -6.63 -6.47
CA THR A 122 -7.85 -5.84 -5.24
C THR A 122 -6.52 -5.11 -5.05
N PRO A 123 -6.51 -3.87 -4.52
CA PRO A 123 -7.66 -3.10 -4.05
C PRO A 123 -8.47 -2.47 -5.19
N VAL A 124 -9.75 -2.20 -4.92
CA VAL A 124 -10.59 -1.36 -5.78
C VAL A 124 -11.00 -0.08 -5.06
N ASN A 125 -11.30 0.98 -5.82
CA ASN A 125 -11.88 2.22 -5.32
C ASN A 125 -13.40 2.13 -5.16
N ASP A 126 -14.05 3.23 -4.78
CA ASP A 126 -15.51 3.32 -4.56
C ASP A 126 -16.33 3.10 -5.84
N GLN A 127 -15.70 3.23 -7.01
CA GLN A 127 -16.27 2.95 -8.31
C GLN A 127 -16.07 1.48 -8.73
N GLY A 128 -15.38 0.67 -7.90
CA GLY A 128 -15.02 -0.71 -8.22
C GLY A 128 -13.85 -0.85 -9.18
N GLU A 129 -13.13 0.23 -9.46
CA GLU A 129 -11.96 0.22 -10.35
C GLU A 129 -10.70 -0.18 -9.57
N LEU A 130 -9.90 -1.07 -10.18
CA LEU A 130 -8.63 -1.50 -9.62
C LEU A 130 -7.71 -0.29 -9.39
N THR A 131 -7.35 -0.06 -8.14
CA THR A 131 -6.45 1.01 -7.73
C THR A 131 -5.33 0.39 -6.91
N PRO A 132 -4.10 0.30 -7.47
CA PRO A 132 -2.98 -0.26 -6.76
C PRO A 132 -2.74 0.44 -5.42
N ILE A 133 -2.26 -0.32 -4.43
CA ILE A 133 -1.63 0.27 -3.26
C ILE A 133 -0.43 1.06 -3.74
N ASP A 134 -0.27 2.26 -3.20
CA ASP A 134 0.90 3.10 -3.38
C ASP A 134 1.29 3.67 -2.00
N LYS A 135 2.39 3.17 -1.42
CA LYS A 135 2.78 3.49 -0.03
C LYS A 135 4.27 3.72 0.13
N LEU A 136 4.60 4.77 0.88
CA LEU A 136 5.95 5.03 1.39
C LEU A 136 6.31 4.02 2.49
N LEU A 137 7.55 3.52 2.44
CA LEU A 137 8.15 2.74 3.50
C LEU A 137 8.64 3.66 4.63
N VAL A 138 8.12 3.43 5.82
CA VAL A 138 8.34 4.29 6.98
C VAL A 138 9.59 3.88 7.74
N ASP A 139 10.39 4.85 8.18
CA ASP A 139 11.48 4.61 9.11
C ASP A 139 10.91 4.22 10.49
N PRO A 140 11.20 3.01 11.01
CA PRO A 140 10.66 2.57 12.29
C PRO A 140 11.08 3.47 13.45
N VAL A 141 12.31 4.01 13.45
CA VAL A 141 12.80 4.91 14.50
C VAL A 141 12.01 6.20 14.49
N GLN A 142 11.76 6.78 13.32
CA GLN A 142 10.99 8.02 13.21
C GLN A 142 9.52 7.81 13.58
N TYR A 143 8.93 6.69 13.15
CA TYR A 143 7.56 6.32 13.48
C TYR A 143 7.33 6.28 15.00
N PHE A 144 8.15 5.53 15.74
CA PHE A 144 7.97 5.42 17.18
C PHE A 144 8.27 6.72 17.93
N LYS A 145 9.23 7.53 17.46
CA LYS A 145 9.45 8.89 18.00
C LYS A 145 8.22 9.80 17.81
N GLN A 146 7.57 9.72 16.66
CA GLN A 146 6.34 10.49 16.40
C GLN A 146 5.18 10.02 17.28
N GLN A 147 4.96 8.71 17.38
CA GLN A 147 3.92 8.13 18.23
C GLN A 147 4.11 8.53 19.71
N ALA A 148 5.34 8.49 20.21
CA ALA A 148 5.64 8.90 21.58
C ALA A 148 5.30 10.38 21.86
N ARG A 149 5.45 11.27 20.87
CA ARG A 149 5.10 12.70 21.00
C ARG A 149 3.60 12.96 20.94
N LEU A 150 2.84 12.14 20.19
CA LEU A 150 1.38 12.30 20.04
C LEU A 150 0.60 11.77 21.25
N ASN A 151 1.22 10.86 22.02
CA ASN A 151 0.63 10.26 23.22
C ASN A 151 1.01 10.99 24.52
N GLN A 152 1.66 12.15 24.41
CA GLN A 152 1.96 13.09 25.50
C GLN A 152 0.96 14.24 25.45
#